data_AF-A0A842SI62-F1
#
_entry.id   AF-A0A842SI62-F1
#
_cell.length_a   1.000
_cell.length_b   1.000
_cell.length_c   1.000
_cell.angle_alpha   90.00
_cell.angle_beta   90.00
_cell.angle_gamma   90.00
#
_symmetry.space_group_name_H-M   'P 1'
#
loop_
_entity.id
_entity.type
_entity.pdbx_description
1 polymer ?
#
loop_
_entity_poly.entity_id
_entity_poly.type
_entity_poly.pdbx_seq_one_letter_code
_entity_poly.pdbx_strand_id
1 'polypeptide(L)' 'MLFSYSAQHLVSASVGQPKGRYIVVLEEGVDPRAVAKAHGLTPAHVYNHALKGFSAVGVTHGIGEGS' A
#
# COMPACT_ATOMS: atom_id res chain seq x y z
N MET A 1 14.51 -19.47 31.22
CA MET A 1 13.23 -18.98 30.68
C MET A 1 13.56 -18.23 29.39
N LEU A 2 13.37 -18.83 28.20
CA LEU A 2 13.56 -18.15 26.91
C LEU A 2 12.18 -17.81 26.34
N PHE A 3 11.90 -16.52 26.17
CA PHE A 3 10.73 -16.06 25.42
C PHE A 3 10.99 -16.24 23.93
N SER A 4 10.17 -17.07 23.29
CA SER A 4 10.17 -17.29 21.84
C SER A 4 9.35 -16.18 21.18
N TYR A 5 9.99 -15.31 20.39
CA TYR A 5 9.29 -14.25 19.66
C TYR A 5 8.88 -14.79 18.28
N SER A 6 7.61 -15.17 18.15
CA SER A 6 7.02 -15.58 16.88
C SER A 6 6.82 -14.33 16.02
N ALA A 7 7.62 -14.17 14.97
CA ALA A 7 7.37 -13.20 13.91
C ALA A 7 6.15 -13.66 13.09
N GLN A 8 4.97 -13.49 13.65
CA GLN A 8 3.72 -13.75 12.94
C GLN A 8 3.54 -12.65 11.90
N HIS A 9 3.55 -13.05 10.64
CA HIS A 9 3.00 -12.35 9.47
C HIS A 9 2.37 -10.99 9.77
N LEU A 10 3.13 -9.90 9.62
CA LEU A 10 2.53 -8.59 9.33
C LEU A 10 2.18 -8.54 7.83
N VAL A 11 1.28 -9.41 7.39
CA VAL A 11 0.53 -9.17 6.15
C VAL A 11 -0.65 -8.29 6.54
N SER A 12 -0.45 -6.98 6.51
CA SER A 12 -1.57 -6.03 6.56
C SER A 12 -2.13 -5.90 5.14
N ALA A 13 -2.87 -6.92 4.72
CA ALA A 13 -3.74 -6.83 3.56
C ALA A 13 -5.19 -6.72 4.06
N SER A 14 -5.85 -5.63 3.63
CA SER A 14 -7.30 -5.37 3.63
C SER A 14 -8.01 -4.94 4.93
N VAL A 15 -7.79 -3.70 5.35
CA VAL A 15 -8.88 -2.86 5.90
C VAL A 15 -8.96 -1.56 5.09
N GLY A 16 -9.82 -1.56 4.08
CA GLY A 16 -10.23 -0.37 3.32
C GLY A 16 -9.20 0.19 2.36
N GLN A 17 -9.06 -0.41 1.18
CA GLN A 17 -8.40 0.29 0.06
C GLN A 17 -9.11 1.64 -0.14
N PRO A 18 -8.40 2.79 -0.13
CA PRO A 18 -9.04 4.09 -0.15
C PRO A 18 -9.92 4.22 -1.38
N LYS A 19 -11.18 4.61 -1.20
CA LYS A 19 -12.07 4.86 -2.33
C LYS A 19 -11.59 6.12 -3.04
N GLY A 20 -11.28 6.01 -4.34
CA GLY A 20 -10.87 7.15 -5.15
C GLY A 20 -9.36 7.42 -5.12
N ARG A 21 -8.96 8.69 -5.25
CA ARG A 21 -7.55 9.08 -5.39
C ARG A 21 -6.91 9.27 -4.02
N TYR A 22 -5.74 8.70 -3.82
CA TYR A 22 -4.96 8.84 -2.59
C TYR A 22 -3.50 9.09 -2.90
N ILE A 23 -2.77 9.58 -1.89
CA ILE A 23 -1.31 9.76 -1.93
C ILE A 23 -0.71 8.81 -0.89
N VAL A 24 0.25 8.00 -1.32
CA VAL A 24 1.09 7.18 -0.48
C VAL A 24 2.40 7.93 -0.25
N VAL A 25 2.71 8.18 1.01
CA VAL A 25 3.99 8.75 1.44
C VAL A 25 4.84 7.62 2.00
N LEU A 26 6.11 7.59 1.61
CA LEU A 26 7.07 6.55 1.96
C LEU A 26 8.20 7.13 2.78
N GLU A 27 8.86 6.25 3.52
CA GLU A 27 10.10 6.59 4.22
C GLU A 27 11.21 6.97 3.23
N GLU A 28 12.20 7.69 3.75
CA GLU A 28 13.32 8.15 2.97
C GLU A 28 14.15 6.96 2.44
N GLY A 29 14.58 7.03 1.18
CA GLY A 29 15.35 5.97 0.51
C GLY A 29 14.51 4.84 -0.08
N VAL A 30 13.19 4.79 0.17
CA VAL A 30 12.29 3.79 -0.44
C VAL A 30 11.91 4.20 -1.87
N ASP A 31 12.01 3.28 -2.83
CA ASP A 31 11.55 3.51 -4.21
C ASP A 31 10.01 3.42 -4.31
N PRO A 32 9.32 4.53 -4.64
CA PRO A 32 7.87 4.52 -4.76
C PRO A 32 7.33 3.60 -5.86
N ARG A 33 8.10 3.37 -6.93
CA ARG A 33 7.67 2.51 -8.04
C ARG A 33 7.72 1.03 -7.64
N ALA A 34 8.77 0.61 -6.94
CA ALA A 34 8.89 -0.73 -6.40
C ALA A 34 7.73 -1.06 -5.44
N VAL A 35 7.39 -0.13 -4.53
CA VAL A 35 6.28 -0.31 -3.59
C VAL A 35 4.94 -0.41 -4.32
N ALA A 36 4.66 0.49 -5.27
CA ALA A 36 3.43 0.41 -6.04
C ALA A 36 3.27 -0.93 -6.77
N LYS A 37 4.36 -1.40 -7.40
CA LYS A 37 4.39 -2.70 -8.09
C LYS A 37 4.16 -3.87 -7.13
N ALA A 38 4.76 -3.85 -5.94
CA ALA A 38 4.59 -4.89 -4.93
C ALA A 38 3.13 -5.02 -4.45
N HIS A 39 2.37 -3.91 -4.49
CA HIS A 39 0.95 -3.86 -4.12
C HIS A 39 0.00 -3.95 -5.32
N GLY A 40 0.50 -4.22 -6.54
CA GLY A 40 -0.33 -4.30 -7.75
C GLY A 40 -0.99 -2.96 -8.12
N LEU A 41 -0.45 -1.84 -7.64
CA LEU A 41 -0.96 -0.50 -7.89
C LEU A 41 -0.27 0.11 -9.10
N THR A 42 -1.02 0.86 -9.89
CA THR A 42 -0.46 1.72 -10.95
C THR A 42 -0.40 3.16 -10.45
N PRO A 43 0.79 3.74 -10.26
CA PRO A 43 0.94 5.14 -9.88
C PRO A 43 0.34 6.07 -10.94
N ALA A 44 -0.49 7.02 -10.50
CA ALA A 44 -0.91 8.14 -11.33
C ALA A 44 0.19 9.22 -11.40
N HIS A 45 0.94 9.41 -10.31
CA HIS A 45 2.10 10.30 -10.26
C HIS A 45 3.09 9.82 -9.21
N VAL A 46 4.39 10.04 -9.44
CA VAL A 46 5.46 9.70 -8.49
C VAL A 46 6.11 10.97 -8.00
N TYR A 47 6.11 11.17 -6.68
CA TYR A 47 6.78 12.27 -6.02
C TYR A 47 8.18 11.84 -5.60
N ASN A 48 9.19 12.56 -6.08
CA ASN A 48 10.60 12.30 -5.80
C ASN A 48 11.34 13.49 -5.17
N HIS A 49 10.75 14.69 -5.17
CA HIS A 49 11.42 15.93 -4.78
C HIS A 49 10.88 16.49 -3.45
N ALA A 50 9.59 16.86 -3.42
CA ALA A 50 8.96 17.43 -2.22
C ALA A 50 8.67 16.39 -1.12
N LEU A 51 8.41 15.14 -1.53
CA LEU A 51 8.24 13.97 -0.67
C LEU A 51 8.59 12.72 -1.47
N LYS A 52 8.87 11.60 -0.79
CA LYS A 52 9.04 10.29 -1.41
C LYS A 52 7.70 9.56 -1.38
N GLY A 53 7.13 9.27 -2.54
CA GLY A 53 5.79 8.67 -2.57
C GLY A 53 5.16 8.63 -3.95
N PHE A 54 3.90 8.24 -4.00
CA PHE A 54 3.14 8.20 -5.25
C PHE A 54 1.65 8.42 -5.00
N SER A 55 0.95 8.97 -5.99
CA SER A 55 -0.51 8.97 -6.00
C SER A 55 -1.04 7.77 -6.77
N ALA A 56 -2.15 7.21 -6.31
CA ALA A 56 -2.82 6.07 -6.94
C ALA A 56 -4.33 6.21 -6.84
N VAL A 57 -5.05 5.43 -7.65
CA VAL A 57 -6.50 5.31 -7.61
C VAL A 57 -6.84 3.96 -7.03
N GLY A 58 -7.61 3.96 -5.94
CA GLY A 58 -8.12 2.74 -5.34
C GLY A 58 -9.39 2.34 -6.04
N VAL A 59 -9.37 1.17 -6.65
CA VAL A 59 -10.60 0.54 -7.12
C VAL A 59 -11.28 -0.11 -5.92
N THR A 60 -12.52 0.31 -5.64
CA THR A 60 -13.39 -0.50 -4.78
C THR A 60 -13.64 -1.78 -5.54
N HIS A 61 -13.00 -2.88 -5.14
CA HIS A 61 -13.52 -4.19 -5.46
C HIS A 61 -14.84 -4.27 -4.68
N GLY A 62 -15.96 -3.99 -5.35
CA GLY A 62 -17.27 -4.21 -4.77
C GLY A 62 -17.34 -5.68 -4.41
N ILE A 63 -17.35 -5.99 -3.12
CA ILE A 63 -17.72 -7.31 -2.63
C ILE A 63 -19.16 -7.53 -3.13
N GLY A 64 -19.30 -8.23 -4.25
CA GLY A 64 -20.60 -8.74 -4.65
C GLY A 64 -21.03 -9.71 -3.56
N GLU A 65 -22.06 -9.32 -2.80
CA GLU A 65 -22.80 -10.24 -1.95
C GLU A 65 -23.33 -11.36 -2.85
N GLY A 66 -22.68 -12.52 -2.78
CA GLY A 66 -23.17 -13.76 -3.37
C GLY A 66 -24.38 -14.22 -2.58
N SER A 67 -25.52 -14.26 -3.28
CA SER A 67 -26.85 -14.66 -2.84
C SER A 67 -26.95 -16.09 -2.33
#